data_AF-A0A848VD01-F1
#
_entry.id   AF-A0A848VD01-F1
#
_cell.length_a   1.000
_cell.length_b   1.000
_cell.length_c   1.000
_cell.angle_alpha   90.00
_cell.angle_beta   90.00
_cell.angle_gamma   90.00
#
_symmetry.space_group_name_H-M   'P 1'
#
loop_
_entity.id
_entity.type
_entity.pdbx_description
1 polymer ?
#
loop_
_entity_poly.entity_id
_entity_poly.type
_entity_poly.pdbx_seq_one_letter_code
_entity_poly.pdbx_strand_id
1 'polypeptide(L)'
;PYWEEGQKVGYQDVGSWTFLKSTPSDRAQAAWLYAQFVTSKTVDVKKSHVGLTFIRDSSVNHESFTERAPKLGGLVEFYRSPDRVAWSPTGINVPDYPKLAQIWWQQIGDVNSGAFTPQEAMDRLAEEMDITMGRMQAADEAQNVYGGCGPRLNDERDPEYWLSQPGAPKAKLDNEKPQGETVNYDDLVARWNK
;
A
#
# COMPACT_ATOMS: atom_id res chain seq x y z
N PRO A 1 7.24 13.64 -18.47
CA PRO A 1 6.84 13.81 -17.05
C PRO A 1 7.17 12.53 -16.29
N TYR A 2 7.53 12.60 -15.00
CA TYR A 2 7.85 11.38 -14.25
C TYR A 2 6.62 10.46 -14.12
N TRP A 3 5.42 11.06 -14.04
CA TRP A 3 4.16 10.33 -13.99
C TRP A 3 3.45 10.21 -15.34
N GLU A 4 2.95 9.02 -15.64
CA GLU A 4 2.15 8.66 -16.82
C GLU A 4 0.91 7.88 -16.37
N GLU A 5 -0.16 7.90 -17.17
CA GLU A 5 -1.36 7.09 -16.90
C GLU A 5 -0.99 5.61 -16.73
N GLY A 6 -1.53 4.98 -15.68
CA GLY A 6 -1.20 3.61 -15.30
C GLY A 6 -0.02 3.46 -14.35
N GLN A 7 0.69 4.54 -14.00
CA GLN A 7 1.69 4.50 -12.93
C GLN A 7 1.05 4.48 -11.53
N LYS A 8 1.80 3.93 -10.56
CA LYS A 8 1.39 3.82 -9.15
C LYS A 8 0.99 5.20 -8.60
N VAL A 9 -0.25 5.31 -8.13
CA VAL A 9 -0.90 6.57 -7.72
C VAL A 9 -0.80 6.85 -6.21
N GLY A 10 -0.28 5.88 -5.46
CA GLY A 10 -0.19 5.90 -4.00
C GLY A 10 -0.62 4.58 -3.39
N TYR A 11 -0.63 4.51 -2.06
CA TYR A 11 -1.11 3.36 -1.30
C TYR A 11 -2.13 3.80 -0.25
N GLN A 12 -3.00 2.87 0.13
CA GLN A 12 -3.93 3.05 1.22
C GLN A 12 -3.73 1.93 2.23
N ASP A 13 -3.55 2.30 3.49
CA ASP A 13 -3.52 1.32 4.59
C ASP A 13 -4.94 0.91 4.94
N VAL A 14 -5.19 -0.40 4.91
CA VAL A 14 -6.48 -0.98 5.28
C VAL A 14 -6.27 -1.97 6.42
N GLY A 15 -6.82 -1.63 7.59
CA GLY A 15 -6.84 -2.53 8.74
C GLY A 15 -7.78 -3.71 8.48
N SER A 16 -7.41 -4.89 8.97
CA SER A 16 -8.26 -6.09 8.90
C SER A 16 -8.33 -6.80 10.25
N TRP A 17 -9.42 -7.53 10.48
CA TRP A 17 -9.54 -8.44 11.61
C TRP A 17 -8.96 -9.79 11.22
N THR A 18 -7.90 -10.22 11.92
CA THR A 18 -7.26 -11.52 11.69
C THR A 18 -7.68 -12.52 12.75
N PHE A 19 -8.28 -13.63 12.33
CA PHE A 19 -8.62 -14.76 13.21
C PHE A 19 -7.61 -15.88 12.98
N LEU A 20 -6.85 -16.21 14.02
CA LEU A 20 -5.82 -17.25 13.93
C LEU A 20 -6.48 -18.64 13.81
N LYS A 21 -5.94 -19.49 12.91
CA LYS A 21 -6.39 -20.88 12.74
C LYS A 21 -6.24 -21.72 14.02
N SER A 22 -5.31 -21.35 14.89
CA SER A 22 -5.06 -22.02 16.18
C SER A 22 -6.07 -21.66 17.27
N THR A 23 -6.89 -20.63 17.07
CA THR A 23 -7.87 -20.20 18.08
C THR A 23 -9.01 -21.23 18.16
N PRO A 24 -9.35 -21.74 19.36
CA PRO A 24 -10.52 -22.60 19.55
C PRO A 24 -11.79 -21.98 18.96
N SER A 25 -12.63 -22.79 18.33
CA SER A 25 -13.75 -22.30 17.51
C SER A 25 -14.74 -21.43 18.30
N ASP A 26 -15.04 -21.79 19.54
CA ASP A 26 -15.88 -21.04 20.46
C ASP A 26 -15.36 -19.62 20.72
N ARG A 27 -14.04 -19.49 20.94
CA ARG A 27 -13.37 -18.20 21.14
C ARG A 27 -13.27 -17.40 19.86
N ALA A 28 -13.01 -18.06 18.73
CA ALA A 28 -12.95 -17.41 17.42
C ALA A 28 -14.32 -16.81 17.04
N GLN A 29 -15.41 -17.52 17.32
CA GLN A 29 -16.77 -17.02 17.11
C GLN A 29 -17.07 -15.79 17.98
N ALA A 30 -16.69 -15.81 19.26
CA ALA A 30 -16.85 -14.66 20.14
C ALA A 30 -16.05 -13.44 19.64
N ALA A 31 -14.78 -13.64 19.24
CA ALA A 31 -13.96 -12.60 18.65
C ALA A 31 -14.57 -12.05 17.34
N TRP A 32 -15.15 -12.94 16.52
CA TRP A 32 -15.83 -12.55 15.29
C TRP A 32 -17.05 -11.66 15.56
N LEU A 33 -17.88 -12.03 16.53
CA LEU A 33 -19.02 -11.21 16.95
C LEU A 33 -18.58 -9.83 17.45
N TYR A 34 -17.48 -9.77 18.20
CA TYR A 34 -16.91 -8.50 18.65
C TYR A 34 -16.43 -7.64 17.47
N ALA A 35 -15.74 -8.24 16.49
CA ALA A 35 -15.36 -7.54 15.26
C ALA A 35 -16.58 -7.01 14.50
N GLN A 36 -17.67 -7.79 14.40
CA GLN A 36 -18.92 -7.31 13.80
C GLN A 36 -19.51 -6.11 14.57
N PHE A 37 -19.49 -6.15 15.91
CA PHE A 37 -19.94 -5.02 16.72
C PHE A 37 -19.11 -3.76 16.47
N VAL A 38 -17.77 -3.86 16.50
CA VAL A 38 -16.87 -2.69 16.30
C VAL A 38 -17.00 -2.11 14.88
N THR A 39 -17.31 -2.94 13.89
CA THR A 39 -17.53 -2.54 12.50
C THR A 39 -19.00 -2.27 12.17
N SER A 40 -19.91 -2.31 13.15
CA SER A 40 -21.33 -2.02 12.93
C SER A 40 -21.54 -0.56 12.55
N LYS A 41 -22.61 -0.26 11.80
CA LYS A 41 -22.87 1.09 11.27
C LYS A 41 -22.86 2.16 12.36
N THR A 42 -23.54 1.93 13.49
CA THR A 42 -23.62 2.91 14.59
C THR A 42 -22.25 3.21 15.20
N VAL A 43 -21.46 2.16 15.45
CA VAL A 43 -20.11 2.31 16.04
C VAL A 43 -19.17 2.97 15.04
N ASP A 44 -19.18 2.51 13.79
CA ASP A 44 -18.32 3.05 12.74
C ASP A 44 -18.63 4.52 12.42
N VAL A 45 -19.90 4.92 12.31
CA VAL A 45 -20.29 6.33 12.12
C VAL A 45 -19.74 7.20 13.25
N LYS A 46 -19.93 6.77 14.50
CA LYS A 46 -19.42 7.53 15.66
C LYS A 46 -17.89 7.62 15.65
N LYS A 47 -17.20 6.51 15.39
CA LYS A 47 -15.72 6.47 15.30
C LYS A 47 -15.21 7.34 14.15
N SER A 48 -15.84 7.26 12.98
CA SER A 48 -15.51 8.06 11.80
C SER A 48 -15.66 9.56 12.10
N HIS A 49 -16.67 9.96 12.89
CA HIS A 49 -16.81 11.36 13.27
C HIS A 49 -15.65 11.86 14.16
N VAL A 50 -15.02 10.98 14.93
CA VAL A 50 -13.89 11.34 15.80
C VAL A 50 -12.56 11.21 15.06
N GLY A 51 -12.31 10.07 14.42
CA GLY A 51 -11.02 9.71 13.84
C GLY A 51 -10.91 9.89 12.32
N LEU A 52 -11.98 10.31 11.64
CA LEU A 52 -12.01 10.56 10.19
C LEU A 52 -11.55 9.37 9.33
N THR A 53 -11.71 8.16 9.84
CA THR A 53 -11.40 6.89 9.17
C THR A 53 -12.67 6.09 9.01
N PHE A 54 -13.04 5.77 7.77
CA PHE A 54 -14.27 5.07 7.45
C PHE A 54 -13.99 3.57 7.26
N ILE A 55 -14.73 2.72 7.97
CA ILE A 55 -14.70 1.27 7.72
C ILE A 55 -15.79 0.88 6.72
N ARG A 56 -16.94 1.58 6.74
CA ARG A 56 -18.10 1.25 5.90
C ARG A 56 -18.44 2.37 4.93
N ASP A 57 -18.80 1.99 3.71
CA ASP A 57 -19.41 2.90 2.74
C ASP A 57 -20.69 3.56 3.29
N SER A 58 -21.52 2.79 4.02
CA SER A 58 -22.74 3.30 4.66
C SER A 58 -22.49 4.39 5.71
N SER A 59 -21.25 4.51 6.22
CA SER A 59 -20.88 5.49 7.23
C SER A 59 -20.48 6.82 6.59
N VAL A 60 -19.66 6.79 5.53
CA VAL A 60 -19.36 8.02 4.76
C VAL A 60 -20.61 8.57 4.09
N ASN A 61 -21.55 7.72 3.70
CA ASN A 61 -22.85 8.11 3.13
C ASN A 61 -23.93 8.48 4.17
N HIS A 62 -23.59 8.53 5.47
CA HIS A 62 -24.53 8.98 6.49
C HIS A 62 -24.81 10.49 6.38
N GLU A 63 -26.05 10.92 6.64
CA GLU A 63 -26.49 12.32 6.48
C GLU A 63 -25.65 13.31 7.32
N SER A 64 -25.27 12.92 8.54
CA SER A 64 -24.39 13.71 9.41
C SER A 64 -23.02 14.02 8.79
N PHE A 65 -22.54 13.21 7.83
CA PHE A 65 -21.32 13.52 7.07
C PHE A 65 -21.59 14.47 5.92
N THR A 66 -22.78 14.45 5.32
CA THR A 66 -23.20 15.49 4.36
C THR A 66 -23.25 16.86 5.04
N GLU A 67 -23.87 16.94 6.22
CA GLU A 67 -23.94 18.18 7.01
C GLU A 67 -22.55 18.69 7.44
N ARG A 68 -21.63 17.77 7.74
CA ARG A 68 -20.28 18.09 8.21
C ARG A 68 -19.29 18.32 7.07
N ALA A 69 -19.59 17.89 5.84
CA ALA A 69 -18.66 17.92 4.70
C ALA A 69 -17.94 19.28 4.50
N PRO A 70 -18.62 20.45 4.62
CA PRO A 70 -17.96 21.76 4.48
C PRO A 70 -16.83 22.02 5.49
N LYS A 71 -16.75 21.24 6.57
CA LYS A 71 -15.73 21.34 7.62
C LYS A 71 -14.61 20.31 7.49
N LEU A 72 -14.63 19.47 6.44
CA LEU A 72 -13.73 18.33 6.29
C LEU A 72 -12.83 18.41 5.05
N GLY A 73 -12.79 19.56 4.37
CA GLY A 73 -11.79 19.87 3.36
C GLY A 73 -11.75 18.88 2.18
N GLY A 74 -12.90 18.38 1.73
CA GLY A 74 -12.98 17.44 0.60
C GLY A 74 -12.91 15.96 0.99
N LEU A 75 -12.76 15.62 2.27
CA LEU A 75 -12.67 14.21 2.72
C LEU A 75 -13.90 13.40 2.32
N VAL A 76 -15.10 13.95 2.54
CA VAL A 76 -16.36 13.24 2.28
C VAL A 76 -16.57 13.08 0.78
N GLU A 77 -16.27 14.12 0.02
CA GLU A 77 -16.33 14.16 -1.43
C GLU A 77 -15.37 13.13 -2.04
N PHE A 78 -14.12 13.08 -1.58
CA PHE A 78 -13.14 12.08 -2.01
C PHE A 78 -13.62 10.65 -1.75
N TYR A 79 -14.04 10.32 -0.52
CA TYR A 79 -14.49 8.97 -0.20
C TYR A 79 -15.84 8.59 -0.81
N ARG A 80 -16.59 9.54 -1.36
CA ARG A 80 -17.81 9.30 -2.16
C ARG A 80 -17.55 9.28 -3.66
N SER A 81 -16.38 9.73 -4.13
CA SER A 81 -16.03 9.75 -5.55
C SER A 81 -15.44 8.40 -6.01
N PRO A 82 -15.35 8.18 -7.34
CA PRO A 82 -14.67 7.01 -7.88
C PRO A 82 -13.18 6.93 -7.51
N ASP A 83 -12.54 8.07 -7.22
CA ASP A 83 -11.10 8.14 -6.94
C ASP A 83 -10.71 7.42 -5.64
N ARG A 84 -11.67 7.12 -4.76
CA ARG A 84 -11.42 6.36 -3.52
C ARG A 84 -10.82 4.98 -3.77
N VAL A 85 -10.95 4.43 -4.98
CA VAL A 85 -10.34 3.16 -5.41
C VAL A 85 -9.17 3.34 -6.36
N ALA A 86 -8.76 4.58 -6.66
CA ALA A 86 -7.63 4.90 -7.52
C ALA A 86 -6.29 4.75 -6.76
N TRP A 87 -6.11 3.62 -6.09
CA TRP A 87 -4.88 3.28 -5.37
C TRP A 87 -4.11 2.21 -6.13
N SER A 88 -2.79 2.21 -5.97
CA SER A 88 -1.98 1.10 -6.50
C SER A 88 -2.41 -0.19 -5.79
N PRO A 89 -2.64 -1.30 -6.52
CA PRO A 89 -2.89 -2.59 -5.90
C PRO A 89 -1.76 -2.92 -4.91
N THR A 90 -2.10 -3.50 -3.75
CA THR A 90 -1.13 -3.89 -2.72
C THR A 90 -0.05 -4.86 -3.26
N GLY A 91 -0.32 -5.54 -4.37
CA GLY A 91 0.60 -6.50 -4.98
C GLY A 91 0.69 -7.79 -4.17
N ILE A 92 1.68 -8.62 -4.51
CA ILE A 92 2.00 -9.84 -3.78
C ILE A 92 2.93 -9.46 -2.64
N ASN A 93 2.51 -9.72 -1.39
CA ASN A 93 3.36 -9.51 -0.22
C ASN A 93 4.32 -10.68 -0.01
N VAL A 94 5.52 -10.37 0.45
CA VAL A 94 6.47 -11.36 0.96
C VAL A 94 5.96 -11.85 2.34
N PRO A 95 5.84 -13.18 2.59
CA PRO A 95 5.23 -13.70 3.82
C PRO A 95 5.87 -13.23 5.13
N ASP A 96 7.16 -12.88 5.08
CA ASP A 96 7.93 -12.37 6.22
C ASP A 96 8.44 -10.96 5.94
N TYR A 97 7.54 -10.09 5.46
CA TYR A 97 7.81 -8.67 5.24
C TYR A 97 8.56 -7.98 6.40
N PRO A 98 8.28 -8.27 7.70
CA PRO A 98 9.03 -7.67 8.80
C PRO A 98 10.55 -7.87 8.73
N LYS A 99 11.03 -8.98 8.16
CA LYS A 99 12.48 -9.20 7.93
C LYS A 99 13.04 -8.21 6.91
N LEU A 100 12.27 -7.88 5.87
CA LEU A 100 12.69 -6.95 4.82
C LEU A 100 12.60 -5.48 5.26
N ALA A 101 11.59 -5.15 6.07
CA ALA A 101 11.36 -3.77 6.52
C ALA A 101 12.54 -3.17 7.30
N GLN A 102 13.31 -3.99 8.02
CA GLN A 102 14.50 -3.52 8.74
C GLN A 102 15.63 -3.10 7.79
N ILE A 103 15.77 -3.79 6.65
CA ILE A 103 16.78 -3.49 5.63
C ILE A 103 16.51 -2.12 5.01
N TRP A 104 15.23 -1.83 4.71
CA TRP A 104 14.80 -0.52 4.20
C TRP A 104 15.28 0.64 5.08
N TRP A 105 15.07 0.55 6.40
CA TRP A 105 15.45 1.61 7.33
C TRP A 105 16.96 1.83 7.40
N GLN A 106 17.76 0.78 7.28
CA GLN A 106 19.22 0.88 7.26
C GLN A 106 19.70 1.63 6.01
N GLN A 107 19.19 1.27 4.83
CA GLN A 107 19.65 1.84 3.56
C GLN A 107 19.15 3.27 3.33
N ILE A 108 17.96 3.63 3.83
CA ILE A 108 17.43 5.00 3.67
C ILE A 108 18.19 6.02 4.52
N GLY A 109 18.71 5.62 5.69
CA GLY A 109 19.55 6.50 6.51
C GLY A 109 20.82 6.94 5.77
N ASP A 110 21.45 6.01 5.06
CA ASP A 110 22.65 6.20 4.25
C ASP A 110 22.42 7.22 3.11
N VAL A 111 21.27 7.18 2.42
CA VAL A 111 20.90 8.19 1.41
C VAL A 111 20.69 9.56 2.01
N ASN A 112 19.93 9.65 3.12
CA ASN A 112 19.57 10.94 3.72
C ASN A 112 20.79 11.66 4.32
N SER A 113 21.80 10.92 4.75
CA SER A 113 23.07 11.47 5.23
C SER A 113 24.03 11.90 4.11
N GLY A 114 23.75 11.50 2.86
CA GLY A 114 24.62 11.74 1.72
C GLY A 114 25.86 10.82 1.66
N ALA A 115 25.89 9.75 2.46
CA ALA A 115 26.99 8.77 2.44
C ALA A 115 27.01 7.96 1.13
N PHE A 116 25.84 7.74 0.53
CA PHE A 116 25.65 7.03 -0.73
C PHE A 116 24.74 7.82 -1.66
N THR A 117 24.91 7.63 -2.97
CA THR A 117 23.93 8.09 -3.95
C THR A 117 22.63 7.29 -3.83
N PRO A 118 21.49 7.84 -4.29
CA PRO A 118 20.23 7.07 -4.31
C PRO A 118 20.34 5.74 -5.06
N GLN A 119 21.10 5.69 -6.17
CA GLN A 119 21.26 4.45 -6.92
C GLN A 119 22.04 3.40 -6.12
N GLU A 120 23.20 3.75 -5.58
CA GLU A 120 24.02 2.81 -4.79
C GLU A 120 23.26 2.25 -3.58
N ALA A 121 22.47 3.09 -2.91
CA ALA A 121 21.67 2.62 -1.77
C ALA A 121 20.52 1.70 -2.21
N MET A 122 19.88 1.97 -3.34
CA MET A 122 18.83 1.09 -3.87
C MET A 122 19.40 -0.24 -4.37
N ASP A 123 20.59 -0.25 -4.96
CA ASP A 123 21.29 -1.48 -5.38
C ASP A 123 21.64 -2.34 -4.16
N ARG A 124 22.21 -1.73 -3.11
CA ARG A 124 22.50 -2.41 -1.84
C ARG A 124 21.24 -2.93 -1.15
N LEU A 125 20.17 -2.14 -1.17
CA LEU A 125 18.87 -2.57 -0.64
C LEU A 125 18.36 -3.81 -1.38
N ALA A 126 18.43 -3.82 -2.71
CA ALA A 126 18.00 -4.94 -3.53
C ALA A 126 18.84 -6.19 -3.23
N GLU A 127 20.16 -6.06 -3.15
CA GLU A 127 21.08 -7.15 -2.82
C GLU A 127 20.76 -7.78 -1.45
N GLU A 128 20.60 -6.97 -0.41
CA GLU A 128 20.28 -7.46 0.95
C GLU A 128 18.87 -8.08 1.03
N MET A 129 17.91 -7.54 0.29
CA MET A 129 16.59 -8.13 0.14
C MET A 129 16.67 -9.50 -0.53
N ASP A 130 17.44 -9.65 -1.62
CA ASP A 130 17.63 -10.91 -2.32
C ASP A 130 18.34 -11.95 -1.47
N ILE A 131 19.40 -11.58 -0.73
CA ILE A 131 20.07 -12.49 0.22
C ILE A 131 19.07 -12.99 1.26
N THR A 132 18.25 -12.10 1.82
CA THR A 132 17.26 -12.44 2.85
C THR A 132 16.16 -13.33 2.26
N MET A 133 15.63 -12.99 1.11
CA MET A 133 14.60 -13.77 0.42
C MET A 133 15.14 -15.13 -0.05
N GLY A 134 16.41 -15.23 -0.45
CA GLY A 134 17.04 -16.51 -0.80
C GLY A 134 17.11 -17.48 0.38
N ARG A 135 17.41 -16.96 1.58
CA ARG A 135 17.32 -17.76 2.82
C ARG A 135 15.88 -18.18 3.11
N MET A 136 14.91 -17.31 2.87
CA MET A 136 13.49 -17.63 3.04
C MET A 136 13.01 -18.69 2.04
N GLN A 137 13.46 -18.61 0.78
CA GLN A 137 13.20 -19.61 -0.24
C GLN A 137 13.73 -20.98 0.20
N ALA A 138 15.02 -21.05 0.58
CA ALA A 138 15.64 -22.30 0.99
C ALA A 138 14.93 -22.92 2.21
N ALA A 139 14.50 -22.10 3.18
CA ALA A 139 13.73 -22.57 4.32
C ALA A 139 12.34 -23.11 3.93
N ASP A 140 11.66 -22.46 2.98
CA ASP A 140 10.37 -22.93 2.48
C ASP A 140 10.50 -24.23 1.70
N GLU A 141 11.49 -24.34 0.81
CA GLU A 141 11.73 -25.53 0.00
C GLU A 141 12.14 -26.74 0.85
N ALA A 142 12.96 -26.52 1.88
CA ALA A 142 13.44 -27.59 2.74
C ALA A 142 12.41 -28.04 3.79
N GLN A 143 11.62 -27.13 4.34
CA GLN A 143 10.83 -27.37 5.55
C GLN A 143 9.39 -26.83 5.49
N ASN A 144 8.97 -26.28 4.35
CA ASN A 144 7.63 -25.70 4.16
C ASN A 144 7.29 -24.62 5.21
N VAL A 145 8.30 -23.85 5.65
CA VAL A 145 8.17 -22.84 6.70
C VAL A 145 7.09 -21.80 6.38
N TYR A 146 6.94 -21.44 5.10
CA TYR A 146 5.97 -20.46 4.64
C TYR A 146 4.76 -21.11 3.93
N GLY A 147 4.58 -22.43 4.09
CA GLY A 147 3.45 -23.14 3.50
C GLY A 147 3.45 -23.17 1.98
N GLY A 148 4.63 -23.08 1.34
CA GLY A 148 4.79 -23.02 -0.11
C GLY A 148 4.60 -21.62 -0.68
N CYS A 149 4.38 -20.62 0.18
CA CYS A 149 4.27 -19.21 -0.21
C CYS A 149 5.58 -18.44 -0.04
N GLY A 150 6.69 -19.10 0.30
CA GLY A 150 7.99 -18.45 0.37
C GLY A 150 8.36 -17.79 -0.96
N PRO A 151 9.23 -16.76 -0.95
CA PRO A 151 9.68 -16.14 -2.20
C PRO A 151 10.40 -17.16 -3.09
N ARG A 152 10.40 -16.91 -4.39
CA ARG A 152 11.20 -17.63 -5.39
C ARG A 152 12.01 -16.57 -6.13
N LEU A 153 13.31 -16.57 -5.92
CA LEU A 153 14.20 -15.64 -6.61
C LEU A 153 14.25 -15.98 -8.08
N ASN A 154 14.24 -14.95 -8.91
CA ASN A 154 14.54 -15.09 -10.32
C ASN A 154 16.04 -15.29 -10.50
N ASP A 155 16.43 -15.87 -11.64
CA ASP A 155 17.83 -15.83 -12.05
C ASP A 155 18.29 -14.38 -12.21
N GLU A 156 19.57 -14.12 -11.97
CA GLU A 156 20.18 -12.84 -12.26
C GLU A 156 20.10 -12.55 -13.77
N ARG A 157 19.65 -11.33 -14.10
CA ARG A 157 19.48 -10.85 -15.47
C ARG A 157 19.93 -9.41 -15.57
N ASP A 158 20.30 -9.02 -16.77
CA ASP A 158 20.60 -7.63 -17.09
C ASP A 158 19.41 -6.71 -16.75
N PRO A 159 19.63 -5.51 -16.19
CA PRO A 159 18.54 -4.59 -15.88
C PRO A 159 17.59 -4.30 -17.04
N GLU A 160 18.08 -4.28 -18.28
CA GLU A 160 17.26 -4.03 -19.48
C GLU A 160 16.21 -5.12 -19.70
N TYR A 161 16.53 -6.37 -19.32
CA TYR A 161 15.55 -7.45 -19.35
C TYR A 161 14.37 -7.15 -18.43
N TRP A 162 14.63 -6.62 -17.23
CA TRP A 162 13.58 -6.25 -16.27
C TRP A 162 12.81 -5.01 -16.71
N LEU A 163 13.51 -3.99 -17.22
CA LEU A 163 12.90 -2.74 -17.68
C LEU A 163 12.01 -2.92 -18.92
N SER A 164 12.28 -3.93 -19.74
CA SER A 164 11.47 -4.27 -20.91
C SER A 164 10.23 -5.12 -20.60
N GLN A 165 10.06 -5.59 -19.36
CA GLN A 165 8.87 -6.37 -18.98
C GLN A 165 7.60 -5.51 -18.92
N PRO A 166 6.43 -6.08 -19.24
CA PRO A 166 5.15 -5.40 -19.02
C PRO A 166 4.97 -4.99 -17.56
N GLY A 167 4.69 -3.71 -17.31
CA GLY A 167 4.48 -3.18 -15.96
C GLY A 167 5.76 -2.97 -15.13
N ALA A 168 6.93 -3.05 -15.77
CA ALA A 168 8.21 -2.80 -15.13
C ALA A 168 8.32 -1.38 -14.53
N PRO A 169 9.23 -1.18 -13.56
CA PRO A 169 9.68 0.15 -13.16
C PRO A 169 10.18 0.94 -14.39
N LYS A 170 10.05 2.26 -14.35
CA LYS A 170 10.45 3.13 -15.45
C LYS A 170 11.96 3.36 -15.41
N ALA A 171 12.60 3.26 -16.57
CA ALA A 171 14.01 3.60 -16.74
C ALA A 171 14.26 5.07 -16.39
N LYS A 172 15.51 5.39 -16.06
CA LYS A 172 15.95 6.75 -15.82
C LYS A 172 15.65 7.62 -17.04
N LEU A 173 15.04 8.79 -16.81
CA LEU A 173 14.72 9.75 -17.86
C LEU A 173 15.84 10.79 -18.00
N ASP A 174 16.02 11.33 -19.21
CA ASP A 174 16.95 12.45 -19.45
C ASP A 174 16.55 13.72 -18.66
N ASN A 175 15.25 13.90 -18.44
CA ASN A 175 14.70 15.01 -17.63
C ASN A 175 13.64 14.50 -16.64
N GLU A 176 14.07 14.23 -15.40
CA GLU A 176 13.19 13.79 -14.31
C GLU A 176 12.42 14.94 -13.63
N LYS A 177 12.78 16.20 -13.94
CA LYS A 177 12.18 17.40 -13.32
C LYS A 177 11.72 18.39 -14.39
N PRO A 178 10.74 18.02 -15.24
CA PRO A 178 10.17 18.96 -16.18
C PRO A 178 9.48 20.11 -15.45
N GLN A 179 9.34 21.25 -16.13
CA GLN A 179 8.57 22.40 -15.62
C GLN A 179 7.15 21.96 -15.28
N GLY A 180 6.66 22.32 -14.09
CA GLY A 180 5.28 22.05 -13.69
C GLY A 180 4.27 22.81 -14.55
N GLU A 181 3.14 22.19 -14.81
CA GLU A 181 2.01 22.78 -15.55
C GLU A 181 0.86 23.09 -14.60
N THR A 182 0.19 24.22 -14.80
CA THR A 182 -1.03 24.57 -14.06
C THR A 182 -2.23 23.88 -14.69
N VAL A 183 -3.03 23.21 -13.88
CA VAL A 183 -4.31 22.62 -14.30
C VAL A 183 -5.47 23.44 -13.73
N ASN A 184 -6.56 23.55 -14.50
CA ASN A 184 -7.77 24.22 -14.03
C ASN A 184 -8.41 23.42 -12.88
N TYR A 185 -8.75 24.10 -11.79
CA TYR A 185 -9.35 23.48 -10.61
C TYR A 185 -10.71 22.83 -10.92
N ASP A 186 -11.54 23.46 -11.74
CA ASP A 186 -12.88 22.96 -12.05
C ASP A 186 -12.81 21.66 -12.88
N ASP A 187 -11.82 21.54 -13.76
CA ASP A 187 -11.56 20.31 -14.52
C ASP A 187 -11.11 19.17 -13.59
N LEU A 188 -10.31 19.48 -12.56
CA LEU A 188 -9.90 18.52 -11.54
C LEU A 188 -11.05 18.08 -10.62
N VAL A 189 -12.03 18.93 -10.36
CA VAL A 189 -13.19 18.56 -9.53
C VAL A 189 -14.23 17.82 -10.38
N ALA A 190 -14.37 18.16 -11.67
CA ALA A 190 -15.31 17.51 -12.57
C ALA A 190 -15.11 15.99 -12.69
N ARG A 191 -13.88 15.48 -12.54
CA ARG A 191 -13.62 14.01 -12.49
C ARG A 191 -14.27 13.31 -11.31
N TRP A 192 -14.56 14.00 -10.21
CA TRP A 192 -15.22 13.41 -9.04
C TRP A 192 -16.73 13.22 -9.21
N ASN A 193 -17.31 13.86 -10.24
CA ASN A 193 -18.75 13.84 -10.52
C ASN A 193 -19.14 12.83 -11.63
N LYS A 194 -18.20 12.02 -12.10
CA LYS A 194 -18.44 10.96 -13.09
C LYS A 194 -18.78 9.65 -12.40
#